data_AF-A0A0L6UZ37-F1
#
_entry.id   AF-A0A0L6UZ37-F1
#
_cell.length_a   1.000
_cell.length_b   1.000
_cell.length_c   1.000
_cell.angle_alpha   90.00
_cell.angle_beta   90.00
_cell.angle_gamma   90.00
#
_symmetry.space_group_name_H-M   'P 1'
#
loop_
_entity.id
_entity.type
_entity.pdbx_description
1 polymer ?
#
loop_
_entity_poly.entity_id
_entity_poly.type
_entity_poly.pdbx_seq_one_letter_code
_entity_poly.pdbx_strand_id
1 'polypeptide(L)'
;MAEDSAHTPPMQPTTEPPSTVLHMLLKTVLEDARKRDMSGAVRVPAGLIVLLDMSLNAEKTMHYLEDAIDRLNASVEPKISASTNPILACLAELEKKVAGPLLNASKHAPKAVWQTPLPQRTRPECLSCL
;
A
#
# COMPACT_ATOMS: atom_id res chain seq x y z
N MET A 1 -7.85 65.36 11.47
CA MET A 1 -7.66 64.08 12.18
C MET A 1 -7.25 63.06 11.15
N ALA A 2 -5.97 62.70 11.09
CA ALA A 2 -5.45 61.70 10.15
C ALA A 2 -5.01 60.49 10.98
N GLU A 3 -5.64 59.34 10.76
CA GLU A 3 -5.29 58.10 11.43
C GLU A 3 -4.14 57.43 10.67
N ASP A 4 -2.98 57.40 11.35
CA ASP A 4 -1.76 56.72 10.95
C ASP A 4 -1.93 55.21 11.15
N SER A 5 -2.21 54.48 10.09
CA SER A 5 -2.29 53.02 10.10
C SER A 5 -0.88 52.43 10.06
N ALA A 6 -0.26 52.35 11.24
CA ALA A 6 0.99 51.63 11.44
C ALA A 6 0.76 50.11 11.23
N HIS A 7 0.90 49.64 9.98
CA HIS A 7 1.02 48.23 9.69
C HIS A 7 2.33 47.70 10.27
N THR A 8 2.24 47.09 11.45
CA THR A 8 3.36 46.36 12.04
C THR A 8 3.59 45.10 11.19
N PRO A 9 4.80 44.87 10.66
CA PRO A 9 5.08 43.64 9.90
C PRO A 9 4.85 42.41 10.79
N PRO A 10 4.31 41.31 10.25
CA PRO A 10 4.16 40.07 11.01
C PRO A 10 5.52 39.62 11.51
N MET A 11 5.59 39.31 12.80
CA MET A 11 6.79 38.85 13.49
C MET A 11 7.35 37.63 12.75
N GLN A 12 8.51 37.76 12.12
CA GLN A 12 9.16 36.64 11.46
C GLN A 12 9.46 35.56 12.50
N PRO A 13 9.14 34.28 12.25
CA PRO A 13 9.47 33.22 13.19
C PRO A 13 10.99 33.16 13.38
N THR A 14 11.46 33.50 14.59
CA THR A 14 12.85 33.40 15.04
C THR A 14 13.26 31.95 15.31
N THR A 15 12.76 31.01 14.50
CA THR A 15 13.19 29.62 14.56
C THR A 15 14.27 29.51 13.51
N GLU A 16 15.55 29.58 13.91
CA GLU A 16 16.62 29.18 13.01
C GLU A 16 16.27 27.76 12.52
N PRO A 17 16.11 27.56 11.20
CA PRO A 17 15.85 26.24 10.69
C PRO A 17 17.01 25.33 11.11
N PRO A 18 16.75 24.05 11.42
CA PRO A 18 17.82 23.12 11.74
C PRO A 18 18.88 23.23 10.65
N SER A 19 20.14 23.43 11.06
CA SER A 19 21.25 23.64 10.13
C SER A 19 21.54 22.35 9.38
N THR A 20 20.73 22.08 8.35
CA THR A 20 20.95 20.98 7.42
C THR A 20 22.13 21.33 6.50
N VAL A 21 22.76 20.30 5.93
CA VAL A 21 23.85 20.49 4.95
C VAL A 21 23.38 21.35 3.77
N LEU A 22 22.14 21.16 3.31
CA LEU A 22 21.53 22.00 2.28
C LEU A 22 21.41 23.46 2.74
N HIS A 23 20.91 23.70 3.96
CA HIS A 23 20.78 25.05 4.50
C HIS A 23 22.14 25.78 4.58
N MET A 24 23.20 25.08 5.02
CA MET A 24 24.55 25.64 5.00
C MET A 24 25.04 25.96 3.58
N LEU A 25 24.83 25.06 2.61
CA LEU A 25 25.23 25.27 1.21
C LEU A 25 24.45 26.40 0.54
N LEU A 26 23.16 26.56 0.83
CA LEU A 26 22.35 27.66 0.32
C LEU A 26 22.78 28.99 0.93
N LYS A 27 23.09 29.01 2.23
CA LYS A 27 23.60 30.19 2.91
C LYS A 27 24.94 30.65 2.32
N THR A 28 25.86 29.72 2.01
CA THR A 28 27.13 30.08 1.37
C THR A 28 26.95 30.62 -0.04
N VAL A 29 26.06 30.04 -0.85
CA VAL A 29 25.71 30.61 -2.17
C VAL A 29 25.17 32.02 -2.03
N LEU A 30 24.28 32.26 -1.07
CA LEU A 30 23.64 33.57 -0.89
C LEU A 30 24.64 34.63 -0.41
N GLU A 31 25.56 34.26 0.49
CA GLU A 31 26.64 35.13 0.93
C GLU A 31 27.66 35.43 -0.19
N ASP A 32 28.01 34.44 -1.00
CA ASP A 32 28.88 34.64 -2.18
C ASP A 32 28.16 35.50 -3.24
N ALA A 33 26.86 35.30 -3.46
CA ALA A 33 26.05 36.10 -4.37
C ALA A 33 25.91 37.57 -3.94
N ARG A 34 25.99 37.84 -2.63
CA ARG A 34 25.99 39.20 -2.07
C ARG A 34 27.33 39.90 -2.30
N LYS A 35 28.43 39.14 -2.33
CA LYS A 35 29.79 39.62 -2.63
C LYS A 35 30.09 39.55 -4.13
N ARG A 36 29.16 40.04 -4.95
CA ARG A 36 29.29 40.03 -6.42
C ARG A 36 30.69 40.47 -6.82
N ASP A 37 31.37 39.62 -7.59
CA ASP A 37 32.55 40.05 -8.32
C ASP A 37 32.15 41.15 -9.33
N MET A 38 33.11 41.90 -9.88
CA MET A 38 32.82 42.98 -10.83
C MET A 38 32.10 42.49 -12.12
N SER A 39 32.00 41.17 -12.29
CA SER A 39 31.28 40.45 -13.35
C SER A 39 29.79 40.22 -13.01
N GLY A 40 29.40 40.27 -11.73
CA GLY A 40 28.05 39.93 -11.27
C GLY A 40 27.77 38.42 -11.25
N ALA A 41 28.81 37.58 -11.39
CA ALA A 41 28.68 36.14 -11.40
C ALA A 41 28.55 35.60 -9.96
N VAL A 42 27.69 34.60 -9.79
CA VAL A 42 27.53 33.89 -8.51
C VAL A 42 28.28 32.57 -8.57
N ARG A 43 29.20 32.37 -7.64
CA ARG A 43 29.90 31.10 -7.50
C ARG A 43 28.99 30.08 -6.81
N VAL A 44 28.69 28.98 -7.50
CA VAL A 44 27.91 27.87 -6.94
C VAL A 44 28.87 26.84 -6.34
N PRO A 45 28.74 26.46 -5.05
CA PRO A 45 29.53 25.41 -4.44
C PRO A 45 29.31 24.06 -5.14
N ALA A 46 30.39 23.34 -5.43
CA ALA A 46 30.31 22.01 -6.05
C ALA A 46 29.45 21.03 -5.24
N GLY A 47 29.47 21.15 -3.91
CA GLY A 47 28.63 20.33 -3.02
C GLY A 47 27.13 20.55 -3.24
N LEU A 48 26.70 21.75 -3.64
CA LEU A 48 25.29 21.99 -3.96
C LEU A 48 24.90 21.31 -5.28
N ILE A 49 25.79 21.32 -6.28
CA ILE A 49 25.56 20.65 -7.57
C ILE A 49 25.37 19.14 -7.36
N VAL A 50 26.25 18.51 -6.57
CA VAL A 50 26.16 17.07 -6.24
C VAL A 50 24.87 16.76 -5.51
N LEU A 51 24.47 17.61 -4.56
CA LEU A 51 23.25 17.41 -3.80
C LEU A 51 22.01 17.50 -4.70
N LEU A 52 21.96 18.47 -5.62
CA LEU A 52 20.87 18.61 -6.59
C LEU A 52 20.79 17.42 -7.55
N ASP A 53 21.93 16.90 -8.00
CA ASP A 53 21.98 15.70 -8.86
C ASP A 53 21.45 14.46 -8.12
N MET A 54 21.87 14.27 -6.86
CA MET A 54 21.35 13.21 -6.00
C MET A 54 19.85 13.35 -5.77
N SER A 55 19.35 14.58 -5.53
CA SER A 55 17.92 14.85 -5.35
C SER A 55 17.13 14.53 -6.62
N LEU A 56 17.62 14.95 -7.79
CA LEU A 56 16.99 14.64 -9.08
C LEU A 56 16.95 13.12 -9.34
N ASN A 57 18.02 12.40 -8.98
CA ASN A 57 18.05 10.95 -9.12
C ASN A 57 17.09 10.25 -8.15
N ALA A 58 16.99 10.74 -6.92
CA ALA A 58 16.02 10.24 -5.95
C ALA A 58 14.57 10.45 -6.43
N GLU A 59 14.26 11.62 -6.96
CA GLU A 59 12.94 11.94 -7.55
C GLU A 59 12.59 11.01 -8.71
N LYS A 60 13.51 10.80 -9.65
CA LYS A 60 13.33 9.84 -10.76
C LYS A 60 13.06 8.43 -10.25
N THR A 61 13.77 8.01 -9.20
CA THR A 61 13.60 6.68 -8.61
C THR A 61 12.24 6.56 -7.92
N MET A 62 11.79 7.60 -7.20
CA MET A 62 10.46 7.62 -6.59
C MET A 62 9.36 7.52 -7.65
N HIS A 63 9.42 8.32 -8.72
CA HIS A 63 8.45 8.22 -9.80
C HIS A 63 8.44 6.86 -10.49
N TYR A 64 9.61 6.24 -10.68
CA TYR A 64 9.67 4.88 -11.20
C TYR A 64 8.98 3.86 -10.29
N LEU A 65 9.16 3.99 -8.97
CA LEU A 65 8.51 3.11 -7.99
C LEU A 65 7.00 3.33 -7.95
N GLU A 66 6.54 4.58 -8.02
CA GLU A 66 5.12 4.92 -8.12
C GLU A 66 4.49 4.27 -9.36
N ASP A 67 5.10 4.42 -10.55
CA ASP A 67 4.62 3.78 -11.78
C ASP A 67 4.61 2.25 -11.67
N ALA A 68 5.65 1.66 -11.06
CA ALA A 68 5.70 0.23 -10.84
C ALA A 68 4.57 -0.28 -9.92
N ILE A 69 4.24 0.47 -8.86
CA ILE A 69 3.12 0.18 -7.96
C ILE A 69 1.79 0.30 -8.71
N ASP A 70 1.60 1.37 -9.47
CA ASP A 70 0.36 1.59 -10.23
C ASP A 70 0.13 0.48 -11.26
N ARG A 71 1.19 0.08 -12.00
CA ARG A 71 1.13 -1.05 -12.93
C ARG A 71 0.84 -2.37 -12.24
N LEU A 72 1.41 -2.60 -11.05
CA LEU A 72 1.13 -3.79 -10.25
C LEU A 72 -0.34 -3.81 -9.80
N ASN A 73 -0.83 -2.70 -9.26
CA ASN A 73 -2.22 -2.55 -8.84
C ASN A 73 -3.18 -2.79 -10.01
N ALA A 74 -2.93 -2.18 -11.18
CA ALA A 74 -3.73 -2.39 -12.38
C ALA A 74 -3.72 -3.86 -12.88
N SER A 75 -2.65 -4.62 -12.61
CA SER A 75 -2.53 -6.04 -12.96
C SER A 75 -3.24 -6.97 -11.96
N VAL A 76 -3.26 -6.59 -10.69
CA VAL A 76 -3.78 -7.41 -9.59
C VAL A 76 -5.28 -7.15 -9.37
N GLU A 77 -5.73 -5.90 -9.42
CA GLU A 77 -7.14 -5.51 -9.25
C GLU A 77 -8.13 -6.33 -10.10
N PRO A 78 -7.92 -6.53 -11.42
CA PRO A 78 -8.85 -7.33 -12.22
C PRO A 78 -8.84 -8.81 -11.82
N LYS A 79 -7.71 -9.34 -11.31
CA LYS A 79 -7.61 -10.74 -10.85
C LYS A 79 -8.31 -10.93 -9.51
N ILE A 80 -8.14 -9.98 -8.59
CA ILE A 80 -8.88 -9.96 -7.32
C ILE A 80 -10.37 -9.88 -7.61
N SER A 81 -10.79 -8.96 -8.48
CA SER A 81 -12.18 -8.84 -8.90
C SER A 81 -12.71 -10.15 -9.51
N ALA A 82 -11.96 -10.77 -10.44
CA ALA A 82 -12.38 -12.02 -11.08
C ALA A 82 -12.56 -13.19 -10.09
N SER A 83 -11.75 -13.26 -9.04
CA SER A 83 -11.83 -14.31 -8.01
C SER A 83 -12.85 -14.01 -6.90
N THR A 84 -13.02 -12.73 -6.55
CA THR A 84 -13.87 -12.31 -5.42
C THR A 84 -15.34 -12.19 -5.83
N ASN A 85 -15.62 -11.74 -7.05
CA ASN A 85 -16.99 -11.62 -7.58
C ASN A 85 -17.82 -12.91 -7.48
N PRO A 86 -17.33 -14.11 -7.87
CA PRO A 86 -18.11 -15.34 -7.73
C PRO A 86 -18.38 -15.70 -6.26
N ILE A 87 -17.45 -15.42 -5.35
CA ILE A 87 -17.62 -15.68 -3.92
C ILE A 87 -18.72 -14.76 -3.35
N LEU A 88 -18.68 -13.47 -3.69
CA LEU A 88 -19.70 -12.50 -3.28
C LEU A 88 -21.08 -12.88 -3.83
N ALA A 89 -21.16 -13.36 -5.07
CA ALA A 89 -22.41 -13.83 -5.65
C ALA A 89 -22.99 -15.03 -4.88
N CYS A 90 -22.16 -16.02 -4.54
CA CYS A 90 -22.57 -17.17 -3.73
C CYS A 90 -23.05 -16.76 -2.33
N LEU A 91 -22.37 -15.83 -1.68
CA LEU A 91 -22.79 -15.32 -0.36
C LEU A 91 -24.13 -14.58 -0.44
N ALA A 92 -24.35 -13.76 -1.47
CA ALA A 92 -25.61 -13.08 -1.70
C ALA A 92 -26.77 -14.05 -1.98
N GLU A 93 -26.53 -15.16 -2.69
CA GLU A 93 -27.53 -16.21 -2.87
C GLU A 93 -27.87 -16.93 -1.55
N LEU A 94 -26.87 -17.24 -0.74
CA LEU A 94 -27.07 -17.85 0.57
C LEU A 94 -27.88 -16.93 1.49
N GLU A 95 -27.57 -15.63 1.51
CA GLU A 95 -28.32 -14.65 2.28
C GLU A 95 -29.79 -14.59 1.87
N LYS A 96 -30.09 -14.57 0.57
CA LYS A 96 -31.47 -14.65 0.06
C LYS A 96 -32.19 -15.93 0.48
N LYS A 97 -31.50 -17.06 0.48
CA LYS A 97 -32.06 -18.35 0.91
C LYS A 97 -32.31 -18.41 2.42
N VAL A 98 -31.51 -17.71 3.21
CA VAL A 98 -31.67 -17.61 4.68
C VAL A 98 -32.74 -16.58 5.08
N ALA A 99 -32.90 -15.51 4.29
CA ALA A 99 -33.88 -14.45 4.54
C ALA A 99 -35.30 -14.76 4.01
N GLY A 100 -35.47 -15.77 3.16
CA GLY A 100 -36.79 -16.26 2.75
C GLY A 100 -37.52 -17.03 3.87
N PRO A 101 -38.86 -17.21 3.81
CA PRO A 101 -39.57 -18.01 4.80
C PRO A 101 -39.01 -19.43 4.83
N LEU A 102 -38.69 -19.95 6.03
CA LEU A 102 -38.28 -21.33 6.27
C LEU A 102 -39.43 -22.27 5.86
N LEU A 103 -39.53 -22.58 4.57
CA LEU A 103 -40.60 -23.38 3.98
C LEU A 103 -40.05 -24.65 3.35
N ASN A 104 -39.36 -25.43 4.18
CA ASN A 104 -39.23 -26.86 3.94
C ASN A 104 -39.14 -27.61 5.27
N ALA A 105 -40.22 -27.49 6.06
CA ALA A 105 -40.75 -28.68 6.70
C ALA A 105 -41.17 -29.67 5.61
N SER A 106 -40.25 -30.51 5.13
CA SER A 106 -40.62 -31.70 4.36
C SER A 106 -40.10 -32.94 5.06
N LYS A 107 -41.06 -33.73 5.52
CA LYS A 107 -40.92 -34.99 6.23
C LYS A 107 -40.16 -35.99 5.37
N HIS A 108 -38.87 -36.16 5.62
CA HIS A 108 -38.20 -37.41 5.32
C HIS A 108 -37.31 -37.76 6.52
N ALA A 109 -37.89 -38.55 7.43
CA ALA A 109 -37.11 -39.28 8.40
C ALA A 109 -36.16 -40.22 7.63
N PRO A 110 -34.84 -40.23 7.91
CA PRO A 110 -34.00 -41.31 7.43
C PRO A 110 -34.43 -42.57 8.19
N LYS A 111 -35.10 -43.49 7.49
CA LYS A 111 -35.27 -44.86 7.99
C LYS A 111 -33.86 -45.43 8.17
N ALA A 112 -33.48 -45.66 9.41
CA ALA A 112 -32.29 -46.38 9.77
C ALA A 112 -32.34 -47.78 9.12
N VAL A 113 -31.49 -48.00 8.11
CA VAL A 113 -31.20 -49.33 7.57
C VAL A 113 -30.12 -49.92 8.46
N TRP A 114 -30.55 -50.48 9.59
CA TRP A 114 -29.79 -51.50 10.29
C TRP A 114 -30.32 -52.85 9.81
N GLN A 115 -29.58 -53.53 8.95
CA GLN A 115 -29.52 -54.99 8.90
C GLN A 115 -28.42 -55.44 7.91
N THR A 116 -27.27 -55.76 8.48
CA THR A 116 -26.21 -56.59 7.89
C THR A 116 -26.69 -58.02 7.74
N PRO A 117 -26.09 -58.81 6.83
CA PRO A 117 -25.46 -60.05 7.32
C PRO A 117 -24.01 -60.23 6.86
N LEU A 118 -23.22 -60.79 7.78
CA LEU A 118 -21.83 -61.21 7.69
C LEU A 118 -21.49 -62.00 6.40
N PRO A 119 -20.27 -61.84 5.84
CA PRO A 119 -19.69 -62.85 4.98
C PRO A 119 -19.23 -64.06 5.82
N GLN A 120 -19.69 -65.23 5.40
CA GLN A 120 -19.38 -66.54 5.96
C GLN A 120 -17.88 -66.84 5.92
N ARG A 121 -17.45 -67.43 7.02
CA ARG A 121 -16.13 -67.96 7.34
C ARG A 121 -15.82 -69.18 6.46
N THR A 122 -14.76 -69.12 5.66
CA THR A 122 -13.96 -70.29 5.31
C THR A 122 -12.51 -70.04 5.74
N ARG A 123 -11.99 -71.00 6.52
CA ARG A 123 -10.59 -71.18 6.94
C ARG A 123 -10.25 -72.63 6.57
N PRO A 124 -9.00 -73.10 6.65
CA PRO A 124 -7.72 -72.38 6.61
C PRO A 124 -6.71 -73.06 5.66
N GLU A 125 -5.70 -72.35 5.19
CA GLU A 125 -4.41 -73.00 4.89
C GLU A 125 -3.29 -72.21 5.55
N CYS A 126 -2.70 -72.87 6.55
CA CYS A 126 -1.47 -72.49 7.21
C CYS A 126 -0.30 -72.88 6.30
N LEU A 127 0.51 -71.93 5.84
CA LEU A 127 1.88 -72.18 5.41
C LEU A 127 2.78 -71.03 5.88
N SER A 128 3.38 -71.28 7.04
CA SER A 128 4.78 -71.06 7.41
C SER A 128 5.39 -69.66 7.39
N CYS A 129 5.82 -69.27 8.60
CA CYS A 129 6.78 -68.22 8.92
C CYS A 129 8.18 -68.47 8.32
N LEU A 130 8.98 -67.41 8.35
CA LEU A 130 10.46 -67.40 8.43
C LEU A 130 11.06 -68.58 9.21
#